data_AF-A0A815HJ03-F1
#
_entry.id   AF-A0A815HJ03-F1
#
_cell.length_a   1.000
_cell.length_b   1.000
_cell.length_c   1.000
_cell.angle_alpha   90.00
_cell.angle_beta   90.00
_cell.angle_gamma   90.00
#
_symmetry.space_group_name_H-M   'P 1'
#
loop_
_entity.id
_entity.type
_entity.pdbx_description
1 polymer ?
#
loop_
_entity_poly.entity_id
_entity_poly.type
_entity_poly.pdbx_seq_one_letter_code
_entity_poly.pdbx_strand_id
1 'polypeptide(L)'
;IYRCKPEEHVRTGNKYKVYPTYDFACPIVDCIEGVTHALRTTEYHDRDEQYYWILDALGLRKPFIYEYARLNMQYTVLSKRKLTWFVNEKIVDGWNDPRLPTVRGILRRGMTVDGLRQFIIAQGSSRSVVLMDWDKIWAFNKKYIDPVAPRFSALLKNQLVKLHLKNVTKEECQQHQKHPKDASIGMKNVYYGSTVFIEKDDAVLINDGQIITLMNWGNVKINRVQKKDSGEIELIEGETQLDNKDFKNTLKITWLAETSQAPLTPVNCIHFDNIMTKAKLDEGDTFENFVNYASKTQYDIVGEPDMAHLKKGDTIQILRKGYYICDSPYDAATKQPCCLFNIPDGGTKEKPTSLKSTDTAATAAAANASNDKSKSAAVVSSPEADKLVEQITLQGDKVRDLKANKSTPKDDVTAAVQELLSLKNRYKTLTGSEYKPSNASAQKENKKPADAAAATTTSSTTVTSAEADKLLEKITQQGDKVRELKTNKSAPKVSSKLIRIISEE
;
A
#
# COMPACT_ATOMS: atom_id res chain seq x y z
N ILE A 1 47.36 -8.52 -10.34
CA ILE A 1 47.56 -9.12 -9.00
C ILE A 1 47.85 -8.06 -7.94
N TYR A 2 48.84 -7.17 -8.13
CA TYR A 2 49.11 -6.04 -7.22
C TYR A 2 49.01 -4.70 -7.94
N ARG A 3 48.75 -3.61 -7.18
CA ARG A 3 48.77 -2.23 -7.67
C ARG A 3 49.56 -1.33 -6.73
N CYS A 4 50.33 -0.40 -7.29
CA CYS A 4 50.99 0.65 -6.53
C CYS A 4 49.94 1.70 -6.13
N LYS A 5 49.89 2.03 -4.84
CA LYS A 5 49.04 3.08 -4.29
C LYS A 5 49.76 3.70 -3.09
N PRO A 6 50.47 4.83 -3.23
CA PRO A 6 51.32 5.38 -2.18
C PRO A 6 50.54 6.17 -1.10
N GLU A 7 49.23 6.00 -1.00
CA GLU A 7 48.38 6.62 0.02
C GLU A 7 48.46 5.85 1.34
N GLU A 8 48.31 6.56 2.45
CA GLU A 8 48.27 5.95 3.79
C GLU A 8 47.06 5.01 3.95
N HIS A 9 47.28 3.81 4.49
CA HIS A 9 46.21 2.86 4.75
C HIS A 9 45.73 2.92 6.21
N VAL A 10 44.42 3.03 6.41
CA VAL A 10 43.78 3.25 7.72
C VAL A 10 44.17 2.28 8.85
N ARG A 11 44.61 1.06 8.53
CA ARG A 11 45.06 0.07 9.53
C ARG A 11 46.56 -0.14 9.62
N THR A 12 47.29 0.12 8.54
CA THR A 12 48.72 -0.25 8.42
C THR A 12 49.62 0.96 8.20
N GLY A 13 49.05 2.17 8.25
CA GLY A 13 49.73 3.42 7.95
C GLY A 13 50.47 3.34 6.62
N ASN A 14 51.71 3.84 6.63
CA ASN A 14 52.62 3.90 5.49
C ASN A 14 53.52 2.65 5.33
N LYS A 15 53.20 1.54 6.01
CA LYS A 15 54.03 0.31 5.97
C LYS A 15 54.15 -0.29 4.56
N TYR A 16 53.09 -0.21 3.76
CA TYR A 16 53.03 -0.77 2.42
C TYR A 16 52.75 0.32 1.39
N LYS A 17 53.28 0.18 0.18
CA LYS A 17 53.03 1.07 -0.96
C LYS A 17 52.39 0.35 -2.15
N VAL A 18 52.25 -0.98 -2.03
CA VAL A 18 51.73 -1.87 -3.06
C VAL A 18 50.69 -2.77 -2.38
N TYR A 19 49.50 -2.84 -2.96
CA TYR A 19 48.35 -3.53 -2.37
C TYR A 19 47.80 -4.58 -3.34
N PRO A 20 47.33 -5.73 -2.83
CA PRO A 20 46.76 -6.77 -3.66
C PRO A 20 45.42 -6.31 -4.24
N THR A 21 45.10 -6.77 -5.44
CA THR A 21 43.76 -6.61 -6.03
C THR A 21 42.78 -7.55 -5.35
N TYR A 22 41.48 -7.21 -5.38
CA TYR A 22 40.39 -8.06 -4.87
C TYR A 22 40.51 -9.51 -5.37
N ASP A 23 40.67 -9.68 -6.69
CA ASP A 23 40.76 -11.00 -7.34
C ASP A 23 41.94 -11.85 -6.82
N PHE A 24 42.99 -11.24 -6.28
CA PHE A 24 44.12 -11.96 -5.69
C PHE A 24 44.00 -12.20 -4.19
N ALA A 25 43.54 -11.19 -3.46
CA ALA A 25 43.45 -11.27 -2.01
C ALA A 25 42.35 -12.24 -1.56
N CYS A 26 41.16 -12.19 -2.19
CA CYS A 26 40.00 -12.93 -1.73
C CYS A 26 40.18 -14.45 -1.69
N PRO A 27 40.67 -15.14 -2.75
CA PRO A 27 40.88 -16.59 -2.69
C PRO A 27 41.83 -17.00 -1.56
N ILE A 28 42.92 -16.24 -1.38
CA ILE A 28 43.93 -16.51 -0.34
C ILE A 28 43.32 -16.34 1.05
N VAL A 29 42.61 -15.24 1.28
CA VAL A 29 41.95 -14.96 2.57
C VAL A 29 40.91 -16.02 2.89
N ASP A 30 40.02 -16.37 1.95
CA ASP A 30 39.01 -17.40 2.15
C ASP A 30 39.63 -18.77 2.49
N CYS A 31 40.75 -19.11 1.84
CA CYS A 31 41.48 -20.33 2.15
C CYS A 31 42.04 -20.31 3.57
N ILE A 32 42.78 -19.26 3.92
CA ILE A 32 43.48 -19.11 5.21
C ILE A 32 42.50 -19.03 6.38
N GLU A 33 41.37 -18.34 6.21
CA GLU A 33 40.33 -18.22 7.24
C GLU A 33 39.48 -19.48 7.38
N GLY A 34 39.72 -20.52 6.57
CA GLY A 34 38.98 -21.77 6.67
C GLY A 34 37.57 -21.72 6.07
N VAL A 35 37.27 -20.73 5.21
CA VAL A 35 35.96 -20.60 4.56
C VAL A 35 35.68 -21.86 3.74
N THR A 36 34.54 -22.50 4.02
CA THR A 36 34.08 -23.69 3.27
C THR A 36 33.21 -23.31 2.08
N HIS A 37 32.36 -22.29 2.26
CA HIS A 37 31.40 -21.80 1.27
C HIS A 37 31.53 -20.28 1.13
N ALA A 38 32.12 -19.82 0.03
CA ALA A 38 32.21 -18.41 -0.31
C ALA A 38 30.91 -17.97 -1.00
N LEU A 39 30.02 -17.32 -0.24
CA LEU A 39 28.74 -16.82 -0.75
C LEU A 39 28.93 -15.44 -1.40
N ARG A 40 28.70 -15.33 -2.71
CA ARG A 40 28.84 -14.05 -3.43
C ARG A 40 27.74 -13.78 -4.43
N THR A 41 27.70 -12.55 -4.94
CA THR A 41 26.69 -12.15 -5.90
C THR A 41 27.05 -12.63 -7.31
N THR A 42 26.05 -12.96 -8.13
CA THR A 42 26.24 -13.45 -9.51
C THR A 42 27.05 -12.53 -10.44
N GLU A 43 27.26 -11.27 -10.07
CA GLU A 43 28.13 -10.35 -10.82
C GLU A 43 29.61 -10.77 -10.86
N TYR A 44 30.03 -11.68 -10.00
CA TYR A 44 31.40 -12.17 -9.94
C TYR A 44 31.59 -13.51 -10.66
N HIS A 45 30.56 -14.04 -11.33
CA HIS A 45 30.58 -15.36 -11.96
C HIS A 45 31.77 -15.54 -12.90
N ASP A 46 32.01 -14.57 -13.79
CA ASP A 46 33.12 -14.59 -14.75
C ASP A 46 34.50 -14.58 -14.07
N ARG A 47 34.57 -14.34 -12.76
CA ARG A 47 35.81 -14.37 -11.95
C ARG A 47 36.00 -15.68 -11.19
N ASP A 48 35.09 -16.64 -11.29
CA ASP A 48 35.20 -17.95 -10.63
C ASP A 48 36.46 -18.70 -11.12
N GLU A 49 36.70 -18.74 -12.45
CA GLU A 49 37.87 -19.41 -13.02
C GLU A 49 39.18 -18.80 -12.52
N GLN A 50 39.26 -17.46 -12.48
CA GLN A 50 40.42 -16.75 -11.95
C GLN A 50 40.63 -17.04 -10.45
N TYR A 51 39.55 -17.11 -9.67
CA TYR A 51 39.60 -17.42 -8.24
C TYR A 51 40.22 -18.81 -7.99
N TYR A 52 39.75 -19.84 -8.71
CA TYR A 52 40.29 -21.19 -8.55
C TYR A 52 41.69 -21.34 -9.11
N TRP A 53 42.02 -20.66 -10.21
CA TRP A 53 43.37 -20.66 -10.77
C TRP A 53 44.41 -20.15 -9.77
N ILE A 54 44.10 -19.09 -9.02
CA ILE A 54 45.00 -18.55 -7.98
C ILE A 54 45.22 -19.58 -6.87
N LEU A 55 44.18 -20.29 -6.46
CA LEU A 55 44.29 -21.32 -5.42
C LEU A 55 45.15 -22.50 -5.90
N ASP A 56 44.95 -22.95 -7.14
CA ASP A 56 45.78 -23.99 -7.76
C ASP A 56 47.24 -23.59 -7.85
N ALA A 57 47.51 -22.39 -8.35
CA ALA A 57 48.87 -21.88 -8.51
C ALA A 57 49.64 -21.78 -7.18
N LEU A 58 48.93 -21.58 -6.07
CA LEU A 58 49.49 -21.47 -4.73
C LEU A 58 49.42 -22.79 -3.93
N GLY A 59 48.86 -23.86 -4.49
CA GLY A 59 48.67 -25.14 -3.79
C GLY A 59 47.73 -25.03 -2.58
N LEU A 60 46.75 -24.13 -2.66
CA LEU A 60 45.82 -23.83 -1.58
C LEU A 60 44.51 -24.63 -1.71
N ARG A 61 43.85 -24.86 -0.56
CA ARG A 61 42.52 -25.48 -0.50
C ARG A 61 41.51 -24.65 -1.28
N LYS A 62 40.56 -25.32 -1.94
CA LYS A 62 39.46 -24.69 -2.69
C LYS A 62 38.16 -24.61 -1.89
N PRO A 63 37.73 -23.41 -1.45
CA PRO A 63 36.37 -23.20 -0.97
C PRO A 63 35.36 -23.40 -2.10
N PHE A 64 34.14 -23.80 -1.78
CA PHE A 64 33.05 -23.82 -2.75
C PHE A 64 32.49 -22.42 -2.96
N ILE A 65 32.37 -21.97 -4.20
CA ILE A 65 31.67 -20.72 -4.53
C ILE A 65 30.18 -21.01 -4.71
N TYR A 66 29.33 -20.24 -4.02
CA TYR A 66 27.89 -20.26 -4.20
C TYR A 66 27.38 -18.86 -4.49
N GLU A 67 26.59 -18.76 -5.55
CA GLU A 67 26.14 -17.47 -6.06
C GLU A 67 24.66 -17.21 -5.84
N TYR A 68 24.34 -15.95 -5.58
CA TYR A 68 22.98 -15.44 -5.45
C TYR A 68 22.82 -14.08 -6.13
N ALA A 69 21.61 -13.75 -6.56
CA ALA A 69 21.30 -12.45 -7.12
C ALA A 69 21.25 -11.38 -6.03
N ARG A 70 21.68 -10.17 -6.37
CA ARG A 70 21.48 -9.01 -5.50
C ARG A 70 20.00 -8.66 -5.39
N LEU A 71 19.61 -8.21 -4.21
CA LEU A 71 18.32 -7.57 -3.98
C LEU A 71 18.31 -6.21 -4.68
N ASN A 72 17.29 -5.96 -5.52
CA ASN A 72 17.01 -4.66 -6.09
C ASN A 72 15.61 -4.20 -5.67
N MET A 73 15.45 -2.91 -5.40
CA MET A 73 14.18 -2.31 -4.97
C MET A 73 13.71 -1.27 -5.98
N GLN A 74 12.40 -1.17 -6.17
CA GLN A 74 11.80 -0.16 -7.04
C GLN A 74 11.92 1.24 -6.43
N TYR A 75 11.87 2.27 -7.28
CA TYR A 75 11.82 3.68 -6.91
C TYR A 75 12.96 4.15 -5.98
N THR A 76 14.12 3.49 -6.07
CA THR A 76 15.31 3.84 -5.30
C THR A 76 16.57 3.53 -6.09
N VAL A 77 17.73 3.88 -5.52
CA VAL A 77 19.05 3.52 -6.04
C VAL A 77 19.87 2.87 -4.93
N LEU A 78 20.60 1.80 -5.26
CA LEU A 78 21.46 1.09 -4.30
C LEU A 78 22.97 1.37 -4.50
N SER A 79 23.33 2.01 -5.61
CA SER A 79 24.71 2.36 -5.92
C SER A 79 25.25 3.36 -4.89
N LYS A 80 26.36 3.03 -4.23
CA LYS A 80 27.05 3.93 -3.29
C LYS A 80 27.35 5.29 -3.92
N ARG A 81 27.78 5.33 -5.19
CA ARG A 81 28.04 6.58 -5.90
C ARG A 81 26.80 7.47 -5.96
N LYS A 82 25.65 6.91 -6.35
CA LYS A 82 24.38 7.64 -6.45
C LYS A 82 23.86 8.06 -5.07
N LEU A 83 23.98 7.19 -4.06
CA LEU A 83 23.61 7.51 -2.67
C LEU A 83 24.48 8.63 -2.08
N THR A 84 25.80 8.60 -2.32
CA THR A 84 26.70 9.68 -1.91
C THR A 84 26.30 11.01 -2.57
N TRP A 85 25.89 10.99 -3.83
CA TRP A 85 25.40 12.19 -4.53
C TRP A 85 24.19 12.79 -3.81
N PHE A 86 23.17 11.99 -3.46
CA PHE A 86 22.02 12.49 -2.68
C PHE A 86 22.42 13.20 -1.39
N VAL A 87 23.41 12.64 -0.68
CA VAL A 87 23.93 13.20 0.59
C VAL A 87 24.74 14.48 0.35
N ASN A 88 25.55 14.52 -0.70
CA ASN A 88 26.38 15.68 -1.04
C ASN A 88 25.54 16.86 -1.52
N GLU A 89 24.54 16.60 -2.38
CA GLU A 89 23.60 17.60 -2.90
C GLU A 89 22.54 18.05 -1.88
N LYS A 90 22.59 17.53 -0.64
CA LYS A 90 21.66 17.89 0.45
C LYS A 90 20.18 17.67 0.13
N ILE A 91 19.88 16.75 -0.80
CA ILE A 91 18.52 16.29 -1.09
C ILE A 91 17.99 15.44 0.07
N VAL A 92 18.91 14.77 0.78
CA VAL A 92 18.66 14.01 2.00
C VAL A 92 19.46 14.55 3.18
N ASP A 93 18.96 14.31 4.40
CA ASP A 93 19.53 14.82 5.64
C ASP A 93 20.89 14.16 5.96
N GLY A 94 21.15 12.97 5.40
CA GLY A 94 22.40 12.22 5.56
C GLY A 94 22.23 10.72 5.27
N TRP A 95 23.24 9.92 5.62
CA TRP A 95 23.22 8.45 5.39
C TRP A 95 22.17 7.69 6.20
N ASN A 96 21.62 8.30 7.25
CA ASN A 96 20.53 7.78 8.08
C ASN A 96 19.16 8.40 7.73
N ASP A 97 19.04 9.10 6.60
CA ASP A 97 17.75 9.65 6.16
C ASP A 97 16.74 8.51 5.90
N PRO A 98 15.50 8.58 6.43
CA PRO A 98 14.45 7.58 6.26
C PRO A 98 14.09 7.21 4.81
N ARG A 99 14.40 8.09 3.84
CA ARG A 99 14.15 7.85 2.41
C ARG A 99 15.23 7.00 1.76
N LEU A 100 16.41 6.89 2.36
CA LEU A 100 17.50 6.10 1.80
C LEU A 100 17.33 4.61 2.11
N PRO A 101 17.70 3.72 1.17
CA PRO A 101 17.65 2.28 1.36
C PRO A 101 18.80 1.74 2.23
N THR A 102 19.43 2.59 3.05
CA THR A 102 20.44 2.13 4.00
C THR A 102 19.76 1.46 5.18
N VAL A 103 20.44 0.50 5.81
CA VAL A 103 19.94 -0.13 7.04
C VAL A 103 19.62 0.93 8.10
N ARG A 104 20.47 1.95 8.26
CA ARG A 104 20.22 3.05 9.20
C ARG A 104 18.99 3.88 8.83
N GLY A 105 18.78 4.18 7.55
CA GLY A 105 17.63 4.93 7.06
C GLY A 105 16.32 4.20 7.31
N ILE A 106 16.21 2.95 6.87
CA ILE A 106 14.98 2.17 7.05
C ILE A 106 14.67 1.88 8.52
N LEU A 107 15.69 1.62 9.36
CA LEU A 107 15.50 1.44 10.82
C LEU A 107 15.01 2.74 11.47
N ARG A 108 15.57 3.90 11.10
CA ARG A 108 15.08 5.21 11.57
C ARG A 108 13.66 5.50 11.08
N ARG A 109 13.27 5.01 9.91
CA ARG A 109 11.89 5.07 9.39
C ARG A 109 10.93 4.14 10.15
N GLY A 110 11.41 3.27 11.02
CA GLY A 110 10.61 2.35 11.82
C GLY A 110 10.56 0.91 11.32
N MET A 111 11.51 0.51 10.45
CA MET A 111 11.79 -0.91 10.20
C MET A 111 12.30 -1.57 11.48
N THR A 112 11.75 -2.74 11.82
CA THR A 112 12.26 -3.58 12.90
C THR A 112 13.32 -4.54 12.36
N VAL A 113 14.27 -4.93 13.20
CA VAL A 113 15.30 -5.91 12.82
C VAL A 113 14.65 -7.25 12.46
N ASP A 114 13.64 -7.67 13.22
CA ASP A 114 12.95 -8.94 12.96
C ASP A 114 12.09 -8.88 11.69
N GLY A 115 11.41 -7.76 11.42
CA GLY A 115 10.71 -7.53 10.16
C GLY A 115 11.65 -7.61 8.96
N LEU A 116 12.83 -6.97 9.05
CA LEU A 116 13.85 -7.04 8.00
C LEU A 116 14.39 -8.47 7.82
N ARG A 117 14.73 -9.16 8.91
CA ARG A 117 15.21 -10.55 8.85
C ARG A 117 14.20 -11.48 8.20
N GLN A 118 12.93 -11.40 8.59
CA GLN A 118 11.88 -12.22 7.98
C GLN A 118 11.70 -11.93 6.50
N PHE A 119 11.79 -10.66 6.10
CA PHE A 119 11.75 -10.31 4.68
C PHE A 119 12.90 -10.97 3.90
N ILE A 120 14.13 -10.92 4.42
CA ILE A 120 15.29 -11.56 3.78
C ILE A 120 15.15 -13.09 3.73
N ILE A 121 14.68 -13.72 4.80
CA ILE A 121 14.43 -15.17 4.85
C ILE A 121 13.36 -15.55 3.83
N ALA A 122 12.25 -14.80 3.77
CA ALA A 122 11.14 -15.07 2.86
C ALA A 122 11.51 -14.84 1.39
N GLN A 123 12.39 -13.87 1.10
CA GLN A 123 12.91 -13.65 -0.24
C GLN A 123 13.78 -14.84 -0.70
N GLY A 124 14.53 -15.45 0.22
CA GLY A 124 15.38 -16.60 -0.05
C GLY A 124 16.58 -16.28 -0.93
N SER A 125 17.43 -17.30 -1.12
CA SER A 125 18.58 -17.23 -2.02
C SER A 125 18.18 -17.76 -3.39
N SER A 126 18.26 -16.93 -4.42
CA SER A 126 18.01 -17.30 -5.81
C SER A 126 19.04 -16.62 -6.71
N ARG A 127 19.37 -17.22 -7.84
CA ARG A 127 20.23 -16.61 -8.87
C ARG A 127 19.47 -15.65 -9.79
N SER A 128 18.14 -15.65 -9.74
CA SER A 128 17.32 -14.76 -10.55
C SER A 128 17.30 -13.35 -9.96
N VAL A 129 17.67 -12.36 -10.76
CA VAL A 129 17.58 -10.95 -10.37
C VAL A 129 16.11 -10.53 -10.36
N VAL A 130 15.61 -10.13 -9.20
CA VAL A 130 14.24 -9.67 -9.01
C VAL A 130 14.25 -8.21 -8.58
N LEU A 131 13.39 -7.41 -9.21
CA LEU A 131 13.11 -6.04 -8.81
C LEU A 131 11.90 -6.01 -7.88
N MET A 132 12.14 -5.72 -6.60
CA MET A 132 11.17 -5.86 -5.52
C MET A 132 10.47 -4.53 -5.20
N ASP A 133 9.19 -4.64 -4.84
CA ASP A 133 8.41 -3.52 -4.30
C ASP A 133 8.68 -3.34 -2.79
N TRP A 134 8.67 -2.09 -2.32
CA TRP A 134 8.76 -1.73 -0.92
C TRP A 134 7.58 -2.22 -0.09
N ASP A 135 6.39 -2.35 -0.68
CA ASP A 135 5.20 -2.76 0.07
C ASP A 135 5.38 -4.11 0.76
N LYS A 136 6.11 -5.04 0.13
CA LYS A 136 6.37 -6.36 0.70
C LYS A 136 7.17 -6.27 2.00
N ILE A 137 8.27 -5.52 2.02
CA ILE A 137 9.11 -5.41 3.22
C ILE A 137 8.35 -4.72 4.37
N TRP A 138 7.52 -3.72 4.05
CA TRP A 138 6.69 -3.04 5.05
C TRP A 138 5.54 -3.91 5.57
N ALA A 139 4.94 -4.76 4.73
CA ALA A 139 3.96 -5.75 5.15
C ALA A 139 4.55 -6.79 6.12
N PHE A 140 5.82 -7.20 5.92
CA PHE A 140 6.53 -8.03 6.91
C PHE A 140 6.74 -7.27 8.22
N ASN A 141 7.20 -6.02 8.14
CA ASN A 141 7.42 -5.18 9.32
C ASN A 141 6.14 -4.97 10.14
N LYS A 142 5.00 -4.76 9.48
CA LYS A 142 3.68 -4.57 10.12
C LYS A 142 3.36 -5.68 11.11
N LYS A 143 3.70 -6.93 10.80
CA LYS A 143 3.43 -8.10 11.65
C LYS A 143 4.15 -8.01 13.00
N TYR A 144 5.25 -7.27 13.08
CA TYR A 144 6.05 -7.07 14.28
C TYR A 144 5.64 -5.82 15.06
N ILE A 145 5.19 -4.76 14.38
CA ILE A 145 4.82 -3.51 15.03
C ILE A 145 3.35 -3.47 15.46
N ASP A 146 2.42 -4.05 14.71
CA ASP A 146 0.98 -3.97 15.00
C ASP A 146 0.60 -4.54 16.38
N PRO A 147 1.14 -5.69 16.83
CA PRO A 147 0.80 -6.26 18.13
C PRO A 147 1.33 -5.46 19.33
N VAL A 148 2.32 -4.59 19.11
CA VAL A 148 3.02 -3.87 20.19
C VAL A 148 2.80 -2.35 20.14
N ALA A 149 2.22 -1.82 19.06
CA ALA A 149 2.02 -0.39 18.85
C ALA A 149 0.83 0.16 19.67
N PRO A 150 1.06 0.96 20.72
CA PRO A 150 -0.01 1.70 21.39
C PRO A 150 -0.78 2.60 20.41
N ARG A 151 -2.10 2.71 20.62
CA ARG A 151 -3.03 3.44 19.76
C ARG A 151 -3.41 4.79 20.35
N PHE A 152 -3.27 5.83 19.55
CA PHE A 152 -3.56 7.21 19.92
C PHE A 152 -4.58 7.83 18.96
N SER A 153 -5.38 8.77 19.45
CA SER A 153 -6.16 9.67 18.62
C SER A 153 -5.37 10.94 18.32
N ALA A 154 -5.43 11.42 17.09
CA ALA A 154 -4.87 12.71 16.70
C ALA A 154 -5.62 13.27 15.47
N LEU A 155 -5.66 14.59 15.36
CA LEU A 155 -6.40 15.33 14.34
C LEU A 155 -5.50 16.38 13.68
N LEU A 156 -5.70 16.65 12.39
CA LEU A 156 -5.01 17.73 11.68
C LEU A 156 -5.30 19.09 12.35
N LYS A 157 -4.24 19.83 12.67
CA LYS A 157 -4.34 21.09 13.44
C LYS A 157 -5.16 22.17 12.71
N ASN A 158 -5.12 22.19 11.38
CA ASN A 158 -5.83 23.15 10.53
C ASN A 158 -7.21 22.67 10.06
N GLN A 159 -7.69 21.50 10.51
CA GLN A 159 -8.98 20.95 10.10
C GLN A 159 -9.89 20.63 11.30
N LEU A 160 -9.75 21.34 12.42
CA LEU A 160 -10.55 21.08 13.61
C LEU A 160 -11.95 21.70 13.50
N VAL A 161 -12.98 20.89 13.71
CA VAL A 161 -14.38 21.31 13.83
C VAL A 161 -14.90 20.91 15.21
N LYS A 162 -15.65 21.82 15.86
CA LYS A 162 -16.23 21.55 17.18
C LYS A 162 -17.52 20.74 17.06
N LEU A 163 -17.62 19.69 17.87
CA LEU A 163 -18.84 18.94 18.14
C LEU A 163 -19.21 19.13 19.62
N HIS A 164 -20.34 19.76 19.87
CA HIS A 164 -20.88 20.00 21.20
C HIS A 164 -21.93 18.94 21.57
N LEU A 165 -21.70 18.26 22.69
CA LEU A 165 -22.49 17.16 23.23
C LEU A 165 -23.37 17.65 24.37
N LYS A 166 -24.65 17.93 24.09
CA LYS A 166 -25.56 18.64 25.02
C LYS A 166 -25.82 17.90 26.33
N ASN A 167 -25.81 16.56 26.29
CA ASN A 167 -26.08 15.73 27.46
C ASN A 167 -24.83 15.38 28.29
N VAL A 168 -23.65 15.86 27.89
CA VAL A 168 -22.41 15.71 28.66
C VAL A 168 -22.18 16.99 29.45
N THR A 169 -22.34 16.94 30.77
CA THR A 169 -22.32 18.13 31.64
C THR A 169 -21.07 18.23 32.52
N LYS A 170 -20.26 17.17 32.58
CA LYS A 170 -19.03 17.12 33.38
C LYS A 170 -17.86 16.67 32.51
N GLU A 171 -16.69 17.22 32.80
CA GLU A 171 -15.44 16.68 32.29
C GLU A 171 -15.07 15.42 33.10
N GLU A 172 -14.68 14.36 32.41
CA GLU A 172 -14.24 13.12 33.02
C GLU A 172 -12.91 12.67 32.41
N CYS A 173 -12.11 11.95 33.20
CA CYS A 173 -10.90 11.29 32.74
C CYS A 173 -11.01 9.81 33.11
N GLN A 174 -10.87 8.92 32.13
CA GLN A 174 -10.86 7.48 32.35
C GLN A 174 -9.59 6.85 31.80
N GLN A 175 -9.15 5.77 32.43
CA GLN A 175 -8.00 4.99 31.95
C GLN A 175 -8.46 3.94 30.95
N HIS A 176 -7.84 3.96 29.77
CA HIS A 176 -8.05 2.98 28.71
C HIS A 176 -6.76 2.26 28.37
N GLN A 177 -6.87 1.00 27.95
CA GLN A 177 -5.72 0.27 27.42
C GLN A 177 -5.16 1.01 26.19
N LYS A 178 -3.84 1.18 26.16
CA LYS A 178 -3.13 1.70 24.99
C LYS A 178 -3.31 0.79 23.78
N HIS A 179 -3.52 -0.51 23.98
CA HIS A 179 -3.67 -1.48 22.91
C HIS A 179 -4.88 -2.41 23.18
N PRO A 180 -5.98 -2.38 22.39
CA PRO A 180 -7.20 -3.18 22.59
C PRO A 180 -7.05 -4.69 22.70
N LYS A 181 -5.93 -5.27 22.28
CA LYS A 181 -5.70 -6.72 22.35
C LYS A 181 -4.61 -7.12 23.35
N ASP A 182 -3.93 -6.15 23.96
CA ASP A 182 -2.80 -6.42 24.86
C ASP A 182 -2.74 -5.37 25.96
N ALA A 183 -3.19 -5.77 27.15
CA ALA A 183 -3.20 -4.93 28.34
C ALA A 183 -1.79 -4.64 28.88
N SER A 184 -0.78 -5.45 28.55
CA SER A 184 0.58 -5.33 29.08
C SER A 184 1.33 -4.10 28.56
N ILE A 185 0.90 -3.55 27.42
CA ILE A 185 1.44 -2.31 26.81
C ILE A 185 1.13 -1.08 27.68
N GLY A 186 0.13 -1.21 28.57
CA GLY A 186 -0.20 -0.21 29.58
C GLY A 186 -1.48 0.56 29.30
N MET A 187 -1.75 1.52 30.18
CA MET A 187 -2.93 2.37 30.14
C MET A 187 -2.58 3.77 29.67
N LYS A 188 -3.59 4.48 29.19
CA LYS A 188 -3.56 5.89 28.84
C LYS A 188 -4.79 6.61 29.39
N ASN A 189 -4.66 7.90 29.63
CA ASN A 189 -5.78 8.73 30.04
C ASN A 189 -6.56 9.22 28.81
N VAL A 190 -7.88 9.03 28.83
CA VAL A 190 -8.79 9.58 27.83
C VAL A 190 -9.72 10.56 28.53
N TYR A 191 -9.76 11.78 28.00
CA TYR A 191 -10.56 12.86 28.51
C TYR A 191 -11.87 12.96 27.75
N TYR A 192 -12.95 13.15 28.47
CA TYR A 192 -14.31 13.29 27.98
C TYR A 192 -14.85 14.64 28.42
N GLY A 193 -15.58 15.32 27.55
CA GLY A 193 -16.14 16.64 27.85
C GLY A 193 -17.30 16.98 26.93
N SER A 194 -17.98 18.09 27.25
CA SER A 194 -19.12 18.58 26.49
C SER A 194 -18.75 19.06 25.10
N THR A 195 -17.48 19.37 24.85
CA THR A 195 -17.00 19.80 23.54
C THR A 195 -15.83 18.94 23.11
N VAL A 196 -15.90 18.43 21.88
CA VAL A 196 -14.83 17.66 21.25
C VAL A 196 -14.47 18.25 19.90
N PHE A 197 -13.24 18.04 19.48
CA PHE A 197 -12.80 18.30 18.11
C PHE A 197 -12.91 17.03 17.27
N ILE A 198 -13.30 17.22 16.02
CA ILE A 198 -13.28 16.22 14.95
C ILE A 198 -12.64 16.85 13.70
N GLU A 199 -12.28 16.05 12.71
CA GLU A 199 -11.72 16.57 11.45
C GLU A 199 -12.80 17.08 10.49
N LYS A 200 -12.48 18.15 9.75
CA LYS A 200 -13.37 18.77 8.76
C LYS A 200 -13.85 17.78 7.70
N ASP A 201 -12.96 16.91 7.22
CA ASP A 201 -13.28 15.88 6.23
C ASP A 201 -14.35 14.91 6.73
N ASP A 202 -14.33 14.58 8.02
CA ASP A 202 -15.38 13.76 8.65
C ASP A 202 -16.64 14.59 8.88
N ALA A 203 -16.50 15.84 9.33
CA ALA A 203 -17.62 16.74 9.63
C ALA A 203 -18.52 16.98 8.41
N VAL A 204 -17.95 17.11 7.21
CA VAL A 204 -18.70 17.32 5.96
C VAL A 204 -19.59 16.13 5.60
N LEU A 205 -19.27 14.93 6.09
CA LEU A 205 -20.08 13.72 5.86
C LEU A 205 -21.23 13.58 6.85
N ILE A 206 -21.32 14.45 7.85
CA ILE A 206 -22.32 14.41 8.91
C ILE A 206 -23.57 15.19 8.50
N ASN A 207 -24.74 14.59 8.73
CA ASN A 207 -26.04 15.19 8.47
C ASN A 207 -26.90 15.26 9.74
N ASP A 208 -27.87 16.19 9.74
CA ASP A 208 -28.86 16.31 10.82
C ASP A 208 -29.64 14.99 11.00
N GLY A 209 -29.81 14.57 12.26
CA GLY A 209 -30.50 13.32 12.63
C GLY A 209 -29.66 12.05 12.48
N GLN A 210 -28.45 12.12 11.89
CA GLN A 210 -27.58 10.97 11.71
C GLN A 210 -27.01 10.45 13.04
N ILE A 211 -26.75 9.14 13.12
CA ILE A 211 -26.00 8.53 14.22
C ILE A 211 -24.57 8.27 13.73
N ILE A 212 -23.60 8.84 14.44
CA ILE A 212 -22.17 8.60 14.22
C ILE A 212 -21.58 7.84 15.42
N THR A 213 -20.38 7.28 15.24
CA THR A 213 -19.64 6.64 16.34
C THR A 213 -18.34 7.38 16.59
N LEU A 214 -18.19 7.93 17.80
CA LEU A 214 -16.93 8.40 18.32
C LEU A 214 -16.10 7.18 18.74
N MET A 215 -14.97 6.95 18.06
CA MET A 215 -14.14 5.77 18.32
C MET A 215 -13.75 5.67 19.80
N ASN A 216 -13.94 4.48 20.39
CA ASN A 216 -13.69 4.17 21.80
C ASN A 216 -14.51 4.95 22.83
N TRP A 217 -15.50 5.75 22.42
CA TRP A 217 -16.46 6.39 23.32
C TRP A 217 -17.87 5.81 23.15
N GLY A 218 -18.46 5.95 21.97
CA GLY A 218 -19.83 5.48 21.74
C GLY A 218 -20.55 6.20 20.60
N ASN A 219 -21.84 5.91 20.47
CA ASN A 219 -22.69 6.53 19.47
C ASN A 219 -23.14 7.94 19.89
N VAL A 220 -23.25 8.83 18.92
CA VAL A 220 -23.76 10.20 19.08
C VAL A 220 -24.83 10.42 18.01
N LYS A 221 -26.01 10.84 18.45
CA LYS A 221 -27.06 11.31 17.55
C LYS A 221 -26.84 12.78 17.28
N ILE A 222 -26.78 13.16 16.02
CA ILE A 222 -26.56 14.54 15.59
C ILE A 222 -27.90 15.26 15.58
N ASN A 223 -27.99 16.35 16.34
CA ASN A 223 -29.18 17.17 16.42
C ASN A 223 -29.17 18.21 15.30
N ARG A 224 -28.02 18.87 15.07
CA ARG A 224 -27.90 19.96 14.11
C ARG A 224 -26.46 20.21 13.67
N VAL A 225 -26.26 20.44 12.37
CA VAL A 225 -25.01 20.91 11.75
C VAL A 225 -25.16 22.38 11.38
N GLN A 226 -24.42 23.25 12.05
CA GLN A 226 -24.43 24.69 11.79
C GLN A 226 -23.32 25.05 10.80
N LYS A 227 -23.70 25.80 9.75
CA LYS A 227 -22.79 26.26 8.71
C LYS A 227 -22.72 27.79 8.70
N LYS A 228 -21.54 28.32 8.42
CA LYS A 228 -21.32 29.75 8.16
C LYS A 228 -21.92 30.16 6.81
N ASP A 229 -22.02 31.46 6.58
CA ASP A 229 -22.42 32.03 5.29
C ASP A 229 -21.51 31.59 4.13
N SER A 230 -20.25 31.28 4.42
CA SER A 230 -19.30 30.71 3.44
C SER A 230 -19.59 29.26 3.04
N GLY A 231 -20.55 28.59 3.69
CA GLY A 231 -20.87 27.17 3.50
C GLY A 231 -20.02 26.21 4.34
N GLU A 232 -19.01 26.71 5.08
CA GLU A 232 -18.19 25.90 5.98
C GLU A 232 -18.92 25.53 7.27
N ILE A 233 -18.67 24.33 7.80
CA ILE A 233 -19.23 23.89 9.08
C ILE A 233 -18.54 24.64 10.23
N GLU A 234 -19.34 25.30 11.06
CA GLU A 234 -18.86 26.03 12.23
C GLU A 234 -18.93 25.18 13.50
N LEU A 235 -20.09 24.56 13.73
CA LEU A 235 -20.40 23.83 14.95
C LEU A 235 -21.36 22.69 14.63
N ILE A 236 -21.12 21.53 15.21
CA ILE A 236 -22.08 20.43 15.19
C ILE A 236 -22.59 20.23 16.61
N GLU A 237 -23.89 20.04 16.75
CA GLU A 237 -24.54 19.72 18.02
C GLU A 237 -25.07 18.29 17.99
N GLY A 238 -24.83 17.55 19.06
CA GLY A 238 -25.30 16.18 19.22
C GLY A 238 -25.55 15.81 20.67
N GLU A 239 -26.06 14.60 20.86
CA GLU A 239 -26.25 13.96 22.16
C GLU A 239 -25.70 12.54 22.12
N THR A 240 -24.96 12.17 23.17
CA THR A 240 -24.42 10.81 23.31
C THR A 240 -25.56 9.81 23.54
N GLN A 241 -25.50 8.68 22.86
CA GLN A 241 -26.41 7.54 23.03
C GLN A 241 -25.61 6.31 23.46
N LEU A 242 -25.02 6.36 24.66
CA LEU A 242 -24.07 5.34 25.11
C LEU A 242 -24.69 3.95 25.30
N ASP A 243 -26.00 3.87 25.53
CA ASP A 243 -26.76 2.62 25.62
C ASP A 243 -26.95 1.96 24.25
N ASN A 244 -26.93 2.75 23.18
CA ASN A 244 -27.00 2.24 21.82
C ASN A 244 -25.65 1.64 21.41
N LYS A 245 -25.52 0.32 21.58
CA LYS A 245 -24.34 -0.45 21.18
C LYS A 245 -24.38 -0.93 19.72
N ASP A 246 -25.32 -0.44 18.90
CA ASP A 246 -25.32 -0.73 17.47
C ASP A 246 -24.34 0.19 16.72
N PHE A 247 -23.16 -0.33 16.43
CA PHE A 247 -22.11 0.37 15.68
C PHE A 247 -22.09 -0.02 14.19
N LYS A 248 -23.13 -0.70 13.69
CA LYS A 248 -23.23 -1.10 12.28
C LYS A 248 -23.69 0.09 11.45
N ASN A 249 -23.10 0.24 10.26
CA ASN A 249 -23.46 1.29 9.30
C ASN A 249 -23.33 2.75 9.81
N THR A 250 -22.64 2.96 10.94
CA THR A 250 -22.33 4.30 11.45
C THR A 250 -21.03 4.84 10.87
N LEU A 251 -20.95 6.15 10.69
CA LEU A 251 -19.69 6.82 10.38
C LEU A 251 -18.81 6.82 11.64
N LYS A 252 -17.65 6.14 11.57
CA LYS A 252 -16.72 6.02 12.71
C LYS A 252 -15.60 7.05 12.59
N ILE A 253 -15.50 7.93 13.58
CA ILE A 253 -14.59 9.07 13.53
C ILE A 253 -13.70 9.13 14.77
N THR A 254 -12.51 9.71 14.57
CA THR A 254 -11.57 10.06 15.63
C THR A 254 -11.93 11.42 16.21
N TRP A 255 -11.65 11.60 17.50
CA TRP A 255 -12.03 12.80 18.24
C TRP A 255 -11.01 13.08 19.34
N LEU A 256 -11.00 14.33 19.83
CA LEU A 256 -10.22 14.78 20.99
C LEU A 256 -11.08 15.72 21.82
N ALA A 257 -11.15 15.53 23.14
CA ALA A 257 -11.86 16.47 24.00
C ALA A 257 -11.16 17.84 24.08
N GLU A 258 -11.95 18.90 24.11
CA GLU A 258 -11.50 20.22 24.55
C GLU A 258 -11.58 20.24 26.09
N THR A 259 -10.43 20.26 26.76
CA THR A 259 -10.36 20.34 28.23
C THR A 259 -9.18 21.22 28.65
N SER A 260 -9.35 21.93 29.77
CA SER A 260 -8.27 22.72 30.40
C SER A 260 -7.37 21.86 31.29
N GLN A 261 -7.81 20.66 31.68
CA GLN A 261 -7.08 19.76 32.59
C GLN A 261 -5.85 19.13 31.93
N ALA A 262 -5.91 18.93 30.61
CA ALA A 262 -4.84 18.28 29.86
C ALA A 262 -4.76 18.85 28.43
N PRO A 263 -3.79 19.73 28.14
CA PRO A 263 -3.66 20.32 26.82
C PRO A 263 -3.31 19.25 25.78
N LEU A 264 -3.87 19.42 24.57
CA LEU A 264 -3.53 18.57 23.43
C LEU A 264 -2.04 18.71 23.08
N THR A 265 -1.42 17.60 22.69
CA THR A 265 0.01 17.57 22.39
C THR A 265 0.24 17.99 20.93
N PRO A 266 1.06 19.02 20.64
CA PRO A 266 1.44 19.35 19.27
C PRO A 266 2.41 18.31 18.72
N VAL A 267 2.16 17.84 17.50
CA VAL A 267 2.95 16.80 16.85
C VAL A 267 3.15 17.13 15.37
N ASN A 268 4.38 16.98 14.87
CA ASN A 268 4.73 17.08 13.47
C ASN A 268 4.87 15.66 12.90
N CYS A 269 3.94 15.27 12.04
CA CYS A 269 4.00 14.00 11.31
C CYS A 269 4.72 14.19 9.98
N ILE A 270 5.86 13.53 9.81
CA ILE A 270 6.63 13.53 8.57
C ILE A 270 6.31 12.26 7.79
N HIS A 271 5.83 12.46 6.57
CA HIS A 271 5.56 11.42 5.60
C HIS A 271 6.65 11.39 4.55
N PHE A 272 7.22 10.21 4.35
CA PHE A 272 8.20 9.94 3.31
C PHE A 272 7.56 9.20 2.15
N ASP A 273 7.86 9.68 0.94
CA ASP A 273 7.58 9.01 -0.32
C ASP A 273 8.87 8.39 -0.88
N ASN A 274 8.75 7.72 -2.02
CA ASN A 274 9.87 7.20 -2.77
C ASN A 274 10.83 8.31 -3.18
N ILE A 275 12.14 8.03 -3.11
CA ILE A 275 13.19 9.00 -3.45
C ILE A 275 13.37 9.18 -4.97
N MET A 276 12.89 8.21 -5.76
CA MET A 276 12.84 8.29 -7.22
C MET A 276 11.38 8.29 -7.70
N THR A 277 11.11 8.97 -8.81
CA THR A 277 9.80 8.99 -9.48
C THR A 277 9.61 7.80 -10.44
N LYS A 278 10.70 7.18 -10.89
CA LYS A 278 10.68 6.03 -11.81
C LYS A 278 10.96 4.72 -11.07
N ALA A 279 10.16 3.68 -11.34
CA ALA A 279 10.25 2.38 -10.66
C ALA A 279 11.59 1.68 -10.88
N LYS A 280 12.11 1.72 -12.11
CA LYS A 280 13.40 1.15 -12.52
C LYS A 280 14.09 2.14 -13.45
N LEU A 281 15.39 2.34 -13.28
CA LEU A 281 16.19 3.08 -14.24
C LEU A 281 16.65 2.14 -15.37
N ASP A 282 16.52 2.60 -16.60
CA ASP A 282 16.94 1.89 -17.81
C ASP A 282 18.34 2.34 -18.25
N GLU A 283 18.92 1.61 -19.20
CA GLU A 283 20.20 1.98 -19.80
C GLU A 283 20.08 3.33 -20.52
N GLY A 284 21.03 4.24 -20.26
CA GLY A 284 21.00 5.61 -20.79
C GLY A 284 20.29 6.63 -19.90
N ASP A 285 19.54 6.21 -18.87
CA ASP A 285 18.90 7.14 -17.94
C ASP A 285 19.93 7.93 -17.12
N THR A 286 19.79 9.26 -17.14
CA THR A 286 20.39 10.16 -16.16
C THR A 286 19.52 10.18 -14.91
N PHE A 287 19.98 9.55 -13.83
CA PHE A 287 19.13 9.28 -12.66
C PHE A 287 18.65 10.54 -11.95
N GLU A 288 19.42 11.62 -12.05
CA GLU A 288 19.16 12.94 -11.50
C GLU A 288 17.81 13.51 -11.99
N ASN A 289 17.41 13.19 -13.22
CA ASN A 289 16.13 13.61 -13.80
C ASN A 289 14.90 12.93 -13.19
N PHE A 290 15.12 11.83 -12.46
CA PHE A 290 14.06 11.03 -11.86
C PHE A 290 14.03 11.15 -10.33
N VAL A 291 14.71 12.15 -9.76
CA VAL A 291 14.69 12.42 -8.33
C VAL A 291 13.33 12.97 -7.90
N ASN A 292 12.78 12.42 -6.82
CA ASN A 292 11.58 12.96 -6.19
C ASN A 292 11.95 13.98 -5.11
N TYR A 293 11.94 15.26 -5.48
CA TYR A 293 12.20 16.37 -4.55
C TYR A 293 11.05 16.58 -3.53
N ALA A 294 9.85 16.09 -3.83
CA ALA A 294 8.67 16.14 -2.95
C ALA A 294 8.53 14.87 -2.07
N SER A 295 9.62 14.14 -1.84
CA SER A 295 9.63 12.86 -1.10
C SER A 295 9.49 12.99 0.41
N LYS A 296 9.33 14.20 0.95
CA LYS A 296 9.14 14.48 2.37
C LYS A 296 8.02 15.51 2.52
N THR A 297 6.97 15.17 3.24
CA THR A 297 5.84 16.06 3.52
C THR A 297 5.61 16.12 5.03
N GLN A 298 5.38 17.30 5.59
CA GLN A 298 5.03 17.47 6.99
C GLN A 298 3.54 17.77 7.14
N TYR A 299 2.94 17.19 8.18
CA TYR A 299 1.58 17.45 8.62
C TYR A 299 1.59 17.82 10.10
N ASP A 300 1.06 19.00 10.42
CA ASP A 300 0.93 19.45 11.80
C ASP A 300 -0.39 18.92 12.37
N ILE A 301 -0.29 18.13 13.44
CA ILE A 301 -1.43 17.51 14.11
C ILE A 301 -1.45 17.88 15.59
N VAL A 302 -2.63 17.76 16.18
CA VAL A 302 -2.83 17.77 17.63
C VAL A 302 -3.20 16.35 18.05
N GLY A 303 -2.45 15.83 19.02
CA GLY A 303 -2.63 14.51 19.59
C GLY A 303 -3.25 14.54 20.97
N GLU A 304 -3.71 13.39 21.45
CA GLU A 304 -4.11 13.24 22.84
C GLU A 304 -2.96 13.60 23.82
N PRO A 305 -3.26 14.05 25.06
CA PRO A 305 -2.25 14.52 26.01
C PRO A 305 -1.13 13.51 26.29
N ASP A 306 -1.47 12.22 26.35
CA ASP A 306 -0.50 11.15 26.63
C ASP A 306 0.60 11.00 25.55
N MET A 307 0.42 11.60 24.36
CA MET A 307 1.48 11.66 23.36
C MET A 307 2.68 12.50 23.79
N ALA A 308 2.53 13.40 24.78
CA ALA A 308 3.63 14.17 25.37
C ALA A 308 4.68 13.27 26.07
N HIS A 309 4.31 12.03 26.40
CA HIS A 309 5.17 11.06 27.08
C HIS A 309 5.90 10.11 26.13
N LEU A 310 5.73 10.27 24.82
CA LEU A 310 6.43 9.46 23.82
C LEU A 310 7.94 9.69 23.88
N LYS A 311 8.69 8.60 23.79
CA LYS A 311 10.16 8.60 23.76
C LYS A 311 10.65 8.34 22.35
N LYS A 312 11.87 8.79 22.06
CA LYS A 312 12.53 8.49 20.80
C LYS A 312 12.61 6.97 20.59
N GLY A 313 12.17 6.51 19.42
CA GLY A 313 12.09 5.10 19.05
C GLY A 313 10.76 4.42 19.36
N ASP A 314 9.88 5.05 20.14
CA ASP A 314 8.54 4.50 20.39
C ASP A 314 7.77 4.39 19.06
N THR A 315 7.27 3.19 18.79
CA THR A 315 6.40 2.92 17.64
C THR A 315 4.96 2.97 18.10
N ILE A 316 4.12 3.73 17.40
CA ILE A 316 2.72 3.95 17.75
C ILE A 316 1.83 3.76 16.53
N GLN A 317 0.53 3.62 16.76
CA GLN A 317 -0.49 3.73 15.73
C GLN A 317 -1.37 4.94 16.03
N ILE A 318 -1.49 5.84 15.06
CA ILE A 318 -2.53 6.87 15.10
C ILE A 318 -3.76 6.30 14.41
N LEU A 319 -4.88 6.24 15.15
CA LEU A 319 -6.12 5.67 14.65
C LEU A 319 -6.54 6.34 13.33
N ARG A 320 -6.90 5.52 12.34
CA ARG A 320 -7.26 5.95 10.97
C ARG A 320 -6.16 6.69 10.18
N LYS A 321 -4.94 6.88 10.73
CA LYS A 321 -3.81 7.55 10.04
C LYS A 321 -2.59 6.65 9.80
N GLY A 322 -2.47 5.52 10.50
CA GLY A 322 -1.40 4.53 10.28
C GLY A 322 -0.38 4.45 11.40
N TYR A 323 0.79 3.87 11.11
CA TYR A 323 1.85 3.66 12.09
C TYR A 323 2.94 4.72 11.98
N TYR A 324 3.54 5.04 13.11
CA TYR A 324 4.57 6.06 13.23
C TYR A 324 5.65 5.65 14.22
N ILE A 325 6.88 6.13 14.01
CA ILE A 325 7.97 6.06 14.99
C ILE A 325 8.33 7.46 15.47
N CYS A 326 8.57 7.62 16.76
CA CYS A 326 9.02 8.89 17.34
C CYS A 326 10.51 9.14 17.03
N ASP A 327 10.82 10.12 16.17
CA ASP A 327 12.19 10.53 15.86
C ASP A 327 12.72 11.56 16.87
N SER A 328 11.83 12.44 17.35
CA SER A 328 12.10 13.38 18.43
C SER A 328 10.91 13.47 19.38
N PRO A 329 11.10 13.31 20.70
CA PRO A 329 10.03 13.45 21.68
C PRO A 329 9.55 14.91 21.78
N TYR A 330 8.38 15.10 22.40
CA TYR A 330 7.91 16.43 22.76
C TYR A 330 8.84 17.06 23.82
N ASP A 331 9.21 18.32 23.62
CA ASP A 331 9.97 19.08 24.62
C ASP A 331 9.07 20.15 25.23
N ALA A 332 8.69 19.93 26.49
CA ALA A 332 7.82 20.84 27.22
C ALA A 332 8.49 22.19 27.55
N ALA A 333 9.82 22.23 27.68
CA ALA A 333 10.54 23.45 28.05
C ALA A 333 10.59 24.43 26.86
N THR A 334 10.86 23.91 25.67
CA THR A 334 10.92 24.72 24.44
C THR A 334 9.60 24.73 23.66
N LYS A 335 8.61 23.95 24.11
CA LYS A 335 7.33 23.67 23.42
C LYS A 335 7.54 23.15 21.99
N GLN A 336 8.67 22.49 21.74
CA GLN A 336 8.95 21.88 20.44
C GLN A 336 8.03 20.66 20.26
N PRO A 337 7.25 20.60 19.17
CA PRO A 337 6.37 19.47 18.88
C PRO A 337 7.12 18.15 18.84
N CYS A 338 6.43 17.06 19.22
CA CYS A 338 6.96 15.71 18.95
C CYS A 338 7.07 15.51 17.42
N CYS A 339 8.15 14.89 16.95
CA CYS A 339 8.35 14.57 15.54
C CYS A 339 8.15 13.08 15.30
N LEU A 340 7.13 12.73 14.50
CA LEU A 340 6.76 11.36 14.17
C LEU A 340 7.02 11.06 12.70
N PHE A 341 7.70 9.96 12.41
CA PHE A 341 7.95 9.49 11.04
C PHE A 341 6.97 8.40 10.67
N ASN A 342 6.36 8.49 9.48
CA ASN A 342 5.42 7.47 9.02
C ASN A 342 6.13 6.13 8.75
N ILE A 343 5.55 5.05 9.27
CA ILE A 343 5.94 3.69 8.97
C ILE A 343 4.91 3.13 7.97
N PRO A 344 5.31 2.80 6.74
CA PRO A 344 4.39 2.18 5.79
C PRO A 344 3.92 0.81 6.30
N ASP A 345 2.71 0.42 5.91
CA ASP A 345 2.07 -0.81 6.37
C ASP A 345 1.93 -1.87 5.27
N GLY A 346 2.49 -1.59 4.09
CA GLY A 346 2.50 -2.48 2.92
C GLY A 346 1.19 -2.55 2.14
N GLY A 347 0.23 -1.66 2.42
CA GLY A 347 -0.98 -1.51 1.61
C GLY A 347 -0.80 -0.45 0.50
N THR A 348 -1.31 -0.74 -0.69
CA THR A 348 -1.40 0.21 -1.82
C THR A 348 -2.45 1.32 -1.63
N LYS A 349 -3.04 1.43 -0.44
CA LYS A 349 -4.04 2.47 -0.17
C LYS A 349 -3.33 3.81 -0.16
N GLU A 350 -3.83 4.74 -0.98
CA GLU A 350 -3.44 6.16 -0.93
C GLU A 350 -3.37 6.65 0.53
N LYS A 351 -2.53 7.68 0.77
CA LYS A 351 -2.45 8.40 2.05
C LYS A 351 -3.84 8.47 2.70
N PRO A 352 -3.98 8.16 4.00
CA PRO A 352 -5.27 8.16 4.67
C PRO A 352 -6.07 9.40 4.28
N THR A 353 -7.35 9.24 3.92
CA THR A 353 -8.20 10.35 3.45
C THR A 353 -8.09 11.58 4.37
N SER A 354 -7.91 11.35 5.67
CA SER A 354 -7.72 12.37 6.72
C SER A 354 -6.35 13.07 6.76
N LEU A 355 -5.46 12.86 5.79
CA LEU A 355 -4.17 13.55 5.65
C LEU A 355 -4.07 14.29 4.31
N LYS A 356 -5.17 14.43 3.56
CA LYS A 356 -5.20 15.27 2.35
C LYS A 356 -5.37 16.72 2.78
N SER A 357 -4.28 17.48 2.85
CA SER A 357 -4.35 18.94 2.99
C SER A 357 -4.83 19.57 1.69
N THR A 358 -5.77 20.51 1.78
CA THR A 358 -6.33 21.24 0.62
C THR A 358 -5.33 22.20 -0.04
N ASP A 359 -4.14 22.38 0.53
CA ASP A 359 -3.18 23.40 0.08
C ASP A 359 -2.16 22.91 -0.96
N THR A 360 -2.14 21.61 -1.31
CA THR A 360 -1.15 21.09 -2.27
C THR A 360 -1.53 21.26 -3.74
N ALA A 361 -2.71 21.83 -4.04
CA ALA A 361 -3.12 22.11 -5.42
C ALA A 361 -2.51 23.41 -5.99
N ALA A 362 -1.98 24.31 -5.14
CA ALA A 362 -1.57 25.65 -5.56
C ALA A 362 -0.07 25.81 -5.94
N THR A 363 0.80 24.86 -5.57
CA THR A 363 2.25 24.99 -5.77
C THR A 363 2.87 24.05 -6.81
N ALA A 364 2.07 23.17 -7.44
CA ALA A 364 2.51 22.36 -8.59
C ALA A 364 2.38 23.09 -9.95
N ALA A 365 1.77 24.28 -9.99
CA ALA A 365 1.47 25.02 -11.22
C ALA A 365 2.52 26.08 -11.62
N ALA A 366 3.58 26.30 -10.84
CA ALA A 366 4.54 27.40 -11.04
C ALA A 366 5.87 26.99 -11.72
N ALA A 367 6.07 25.72 -12.08
CA ALA A 367 7.29 25.26 -12.73
C ALA A 367 6.99 24.55 -14.05
N ASN A 368 6.47 25.30 -15.04
CA ASN A 368 6.62 25.04 -16.48
C ASN A 368 5.88 26.13 -17.25
N ALA A 369 6.48 27.32 -17.34
CA ALA A 369 6.02 28.38 -18.22
C ALA A 369 7.22 29.02 -18.94
N SER A 370 7.59 28.48 -20.09
CA SER A 370 8.12 29.26 -21.22
C SER A 370 8.08 28.43 -22.51
N ASN A 371 7.60 29.07 -23.59
CA ASN A 371 7.26 28.58 -24.93
C ASN A 371 6.04 27.61 -24.99
N ASP A 372 4.94 27.91 -25.67
CA ASP A 372 4.83 28.59 -26.97
C ASP A 372 3.47 29.31 -27.13
N LYS A 373 3.46 30.38 -27.93
CA LYS A 373 2.30 31.23 -28.20
C LYS A 373 1.39 30.61 -29.27
N SER A 374 0.08 30.79 -29.04
CA SER A 374 -1.01 30.90 -30.02
C SER A 374 -1.53 29.63 -30.70
N LYS A 375 -2.73 29.20 -30.28
CA LYS A 375 -3.98 29.34 -31.06
C LYS A 375 -5.19 28.94 -30.22
N SER A 376 -6.18 29.82 -30.17
CA SER A 376 -7.55 29.54 -29.73
C SER A 376 -8.25 28.64 -30.76
N ALA A 377 -8.89 27.55 -30.34
CA ALA A 377 -10.09 27.00 -30.98
C ALA A 377 -10.82 25.97 -30.11
N ALA A 378 -12.13 26.15 -30.05
CA ALA A 378 -13.26 25.29 -29.68
C ALA A 378 -13.08 23.76 -29.57
N VAL A 379 -13.89 23.20 -28.66
CA VAL A 379 -14.30 21.79 -28.59
C VAL A 379 -14.81 21.30 -29.95
N VAL A 380 -14.16 20.27 -30.51
CA VAL A 380 -14.67 19.52 -31.67
C VAL A 380 -14.64 18.03 -31.32
N SER A 381 -15.82 17.46 -31.07
CA SER A 381 -16.06 16.01 -31.11
C SER A 381 -15.85 15.52 -32.56
N SER A 382 -14.82 14.71 -32.79
CA SER A 382 -14.54 14.13 -34.11
C SER A 382 -15.49 12.94 -34.38
N PRO A 383 -16.17 12.88 -35.54
CA PRO A 383 -16.97 11.73 -35.97
C PRO A 383 -16.20 10.39 -36.01
N GLU A 384 -14.86 10.44 -36.03
CA GLU A 384 -14.01 9.25 -36.00
C GLU A 384 -13.84 8.68 -34.58
N ALA A 385 -13.92 9.52 -33.54
CA ALA A 385 -13.84 9.09 -32.15
C ALA A 385 -15.12 8.32 -31.75
N ASP A 386 -16.29 8.78 -32.19
CA ASP A 386 -17.58 8.12 -31.93
C ASP A 386 -17.65 6.75 -32.62
N LYS A 387 -17.18 6.66 -33.88
CA LYS A 387 -17.07 5.38 -34.60
C LYS A 387 -16.12 4.39 -33.92
N LEU A 388 -15.02 4.90 -33.34
CA LEU A 388 -14.08 4.07 -32.57
C LEU A 388 -14.71 3.53 -31.28
N VAL A 389 -15.55 4.32 -30.60
CA VAL A 389 -16.28 3.86 -29.41
C VAL A 389 -17.26 2.74 -29.75
N GLU A 390 -17.98 2.86 -30.86
CA GLU A 390 -18.89 1.83 -31.36
C GLU A 390 -18.14 0.53 -31.69
N GLN A 391 -17.01 0.62 -32.39
CA GLN A 391 -16.15 -0.54 -32.71
C GLN A 391 -15.56 -1.21 -31.47
N ILE A 392 -15.12 -0.42 -30.47
CA ILE A 392 -14.60 -0.96 -29.20
C ILE A 392 -15.71 -1.69 -28.43
N THR A 393 -16.94 -1.18 -28.48
CA THR A 393 -18.09 -1.78 -27.81
C THR A 393 -18.47 -3.10 -28.47
N LEU A 394 -18.65 -3.12 -29.79
CA LEU A 394 -18.97 -4.32 -30.58
C LEU A 394 -17.90 -5.41 -30.44
N GLN A 395 -16.62 -5.04 -30.49
CA GLN A 395 -15.53 -6.01 -30.32
C GLN A 395 -15.46 -6.52 -28.87
N GLY A 396 -15.80 -5.69 -27.88
CA GLY A 396 -15.92 -6.10 -26.49
C GLY A 396 -17.04 -7.12 -26.25
N ASP A 397 -18.17 -6.96 -26.94
CA ASP A 397 -19.29 -7.90 -26.91
C ASP A 397 -18.90 -9.22 -27.58
N LYS A 398 -18.28 -9.17 -28.76
CA LYS A 398 -17.75 -10.35 -29.44
C LYS A 398 -16.77 -11.16 -28.58
N VAL A 399 -15.86 -10.50 -27.85
CA VAL A 399 -14.94 -11.18 -26.91
C VAL A 399 -15.69 -11.82 -25.74
N ARG A 400 -16.78 -11.21 -25.24
CA ARG A 400 -17.62 -11.80 -24.20
C ARG A 400 -18.37 -13.03 -24.69
N ASP A 401 -18.92 -12.97 -25.90
CA ASP A 401 -19.65 -14.08 -26.51
C ASP A 401 -18.72 -15.27 -26.83
N LEU A 402 -17.54 -15.00 -27.40
CA LEU A 402 -16.54 -16.02 -27.69
C LEU A 402 -16.02 -16.72 -26.42
N LYS A 403 -15.95 -16.00 -25.29
CA LYS A 403 -15.60 -16.57 -23.98
C LYS A 403 -16.75 -17.33 -23.30
N ALA A 404 -18.01 -16.97 -23.60
CA ALA A 404 -19.18 -17.65 -23.07
C ALA A 404 -19.42 -19.01 -23.76
N ASN A 405 -19.03 -19.15 -25.03
CA ASN A 405 -19.11 -20.40 -25.77
C ASN A 405 -17.87 -21.28 -25.52
N LYS A 406 -18.05 -22.39 -24.78
CA LYS A 406 -16.98 -23.33 -24.40
C LYS A 406 -16.41 -24.15 -25.57
N SER A 407 -17.00 -24.05 -26.77
CA SER A 407 -16.54 -24.71 -27.99
C SER A 407 -15.68 -23.81 -28.90
N THR A 408 -15.41 -22.56 -28.51
CA THR A 408 -14.56 -21.65 -29.28
C THR A 408 -13.07 -22.00 -29.10
N PRO A 409 -12.28 -22.14 -30.19
CA PRO A 409 -10.82 -22.26 -30.11
C PRO A 409 -10.18 -21.11 -29.34
N LYS A 410 -9.17 -21.41 -28.51
CA LYS A 410 -8.45 -20.39 -27.71
C LYS A 410 -7.75 -19.34 -28.57
N ASP A 411 -7.36 -19.71 -29.78
CA ASP A 411 -6.67 -18.83 -30.73
C ASP A 411 -7.60 -17.72 -31.23
N ASP A 412 -8.89 -18.04 -31.48
CA ASP A 412 -9.90 -17.07 -31.91
C ASP A 412 -10.25 -16.05 -30.81
N VAL A 413 -10.29 -16.51 -29.55
CA VAL A 413 -10.46 -15.63 -28.38
C VAL A 413 -9.24 -14.71 -28.24
N THR A 414 -8.04 -15.23 -28.48
CA THR A 414 -6.79 -14.47 -28.36
C THR A 414 -6.68 -13.41 -29.46
N ALA A 415 -7.03 -13.75 -30.71
CA ALA A 415 -7.08 -12.82 -31.83
C ALA A 415 -8.10 -11.70 -31.58
N ALA A 416 -9.31 -12.03 -31.13
CA ALA A 416 -10.35 -11.04 -30.84
C ALA A 416 -9.96 -10.08 -29.69
N VAL A 417 -9.23 -10.57 -28.68
CA VAL A 417 -8.70 -9.75 -27.58
C VAL A 417 -7.59 -8.81 -28.06
N GLN A 418 -6.70 -9.26 -28.95
CA GLN A 418 -5.67 -8.40 -29.53
C GLN A 418 -6.27 -7.27 -30.37
N GLU A 419 -7.29 -7.57 -31.16
CA GLU A 419 -8.03 -6.56 -31.93
C GLU A 419 -8.69 -5.52 -31.02
N LEU A 420 -9.32 -5.96 -29.91
CA LEU A 420 -9.90 -5.04 -28.91
C LEU A 420 -8.86 -4.12 -28.27
N LEU A 421 -7.65 -4.61 -28.00
CA LEU A 421 -6.55 -3.81 -27.46
C LEU A 421 -6.05 -2.78 -28.49
N SER A 422 -5.97 -3.17 -29.77
CA SER A 422 -5.56 -2.27 -30.84
C SER A 422 -6.54 -1.10 -31.03
N LEU A 423 -7.85 -1.37 -30.96
CA LEU A 423 -8.90 -0.35 -31.07
C LEU A 423 -8.87 0.63 -29.88
N LYS A 424 -8.66 0.13 -28.66
CA LYS A 424 -8.50 0.98 -27.46
C LYS A 424 -7.27 1.87 -27.52
N ASN A 425 -6.15 1.36 -28.04
CA ASN A 425 -4.95 2.16 -28.26
C ASN A 425 -5.18 3.26 -29.29
N ARG A 426 -5.87 2.94 -30.39
CA ARG A 426 -6.21 3.94 -31.42
C ARG A 426 -7.14 5.03 -30.89
N TYR A 427 -8.11 4.68 -30.03
CA TYR A 427 -8.94 5.66 -29.32
C TYR A 427 -8.13 6.54 -28.36
N LYS A 428 -7.17 5.97 -27.61
CA LYS A 428 -6.27 6.70 -26.72
C LYS A 428 -5.36 7.67 -27.48
N THR A 429 -4.81 7.25 -28.62
CA THR A 429 -3.99 8.11 -29.49
C THR A 429 -4.80 9.27 -30.08
N LEU A 430 -6.07 9.05 -30.44
CA LEU A 430 -6.91 10.07 -31.07
C LEU A 430 -7.52 11.07 -30.07
N THR A 431 -7.89 10.62 -28.87
CA THR A 431 -8.63 11.44 -27.89
C THR A 431 -7.79 11.90 -26.69
N GLY A 432 -6.57 11.38 -26.55
CA GLY A 432 -5.70 11.60 -25.39
C GLY A 432 -6.22 10.97 -24.09
N SER A 433 -7.35 10.25 -24.14
CA SER A 433 -8.04 9.69 -22.96
C SER A 433 -8.25 8.18 -23.10
N GLU A 434 -8.18 7.44 -21.99
CA GLU A 434 -8.49 6.01 -21.99
C GLU A 434 -9.98 5.75 -22.14
N TYR A 435 -10.34 4.73 -22.93
CA TYR A 435 -11.72 4.32 -23.10
C TYR A 435 -12.31 3.79 -21.78
N LYS A 436 -13.33 4.48 -21.26
CA LYS A 436 -14.12 4.04 -20.11
C LYS A 436 -15.49 3.55 -20.61
N PRO A 437 -15.86 2.27 -20.42
CA PRO A 437 -17.18 1.80 -20.81
C PRO A 437 -18.26 2.52 -19.99
N SER A 438 -19.20 3.18 -20.68
CA SER A 438 -20.39 3.75 -20.06
C SER A 438 -21.32 2.62 -19.63
N ASN A 439 -21.37 2.33 -18.33
CA ASN A 439 -22.41 1.46 -17.77
C ASN A 439 -23.70 2.28 -17.65
N ALA A 440 -24.67 2.00 -18.53
CA ALA A 440 -26.05 2.37 -18.28
C ALA A 440 -26.53 1.67 -16.99
N SER A 441 -27.10 2.48 -16.12
CA SER A 441 -27.67 2.15 -14.81
C SER A 441 -28.66 0.98 -14.84
N ALA A 442 -28.39 -0.05 -14.04
CA ALA A 442 -29.42 -0.93 -13.50
C ALA A 442 -29.47 -0.75 -11.99
N GLN A 443 -30.44 0.05 -11.54
CA GLN A 443 -30.96 -0.01 -10.18
C GLN A 443 -31.32 -1.46 -9.86
N LYS A 444 -30.76 -2.01 -8.78
CA LYS A 444 -31.31 -3.18 -8.09
C LYS A 444 -31.72 -2.76 -6.70
N GLU A 445 -32.97 -2.33 -6.58
CA GLU A 445 -33.76 -2.57 -5.38
C GLU A 445 -33.86 -4.09 -5.19
N ASN A 446 -33.35 -4.58 -4.06
CA ASN A 446 -33.58 -5.94 -3.61
C ASN A 446 -34.60 -5.90 -2.48
N LYS A 447 -35.89 -6.10 -2.81
CA LYS A 447 -36.88 -6.64 -1.89
C LYS A 447 -37.09 -8.12 -2.22
N LYS A 448 -36.81 -8.94 -1.22
CA LYS A 448 -37.02 -10.39 -1.09
C LYS A 448 -38.50 -10.76 -1.35
N PRO A 449 -38.82 -11.88 -2.03
CA PRO A 449 -40.13 -12.51 -1.92
C PRO A 449 -40.13 -13.55 -0.80
N ALA A 450 -41.15 -13.47 0.05
CA ALA A 450 -41.63 -14.57 0.88
C ALA A 450 -42.94 -15.10 0.27
N ASP A 451 -43.21 -16.36 0.57
CA ASP A 451 -44.35 -17.18 0.15
C ASP A 451 -45.73 -16.51 0.16
N ALA A 452 -46.59 -17.01 -0.72
CA ALA A 452 -48.03 -16.79 -0.71
C ALA A 452 -48.79 -18.06 -0.30
N ALA A 453 -49.80 -17.88 0.55
CA ALA A 453 -51.08 -18.58 0.60
C ALA A 453 -52.09 -17.55 1.17
N ALA A 454 -53.32 -17.34 0.71
CA ALA A 454 -54.18 -18.01 -0.25
C ALA A 454 -55.29 -17.03 -0.75
N ALA A 455 -56.03 -17.47 -1.77
CA ALA A 455 -57.46 -17.25 -2.01
C ALA A 455 -57.95 -16.10 -2.94
N THR A 456 -58.42 -16.57 -4.12
CA THR A 456 -59.71 -16.28 -4.81
C THR A 456 -59.89 -15.18 -5.88
N THR A 457 -60.23 -15.69 -7.07
CA THR A 457 -61.27 -15.28 -8.07
C THR A 457 -61.00 -14.23 -9.17
N THR A 458 -61.17 -14.75 -10.41
CA THR A 458 -61.72 -14.12 -11.66
C THR A 458 -60.96 -12.93 -12.28
N SER A 459 -60.71 -12.83 -13.59
CA SER A 459 -61.28 -13.48 -14.79
C SER A 459 -60.47 -13.10 -16.05
N SER A 460 -60.40 -14.03 -17.04
CA SER A 460 -60.27 -13.83 -18.52
C SER A 460 -58.98 -13.17 -19.08
N THR A 461 -58.24 -13.62 -20.10
CA THR A 461 -58.49 -14.48 -21.29
C THR A 461 -57.15 -15.06 -21.82
N THR A 462 -57.24 -16.23 -22.44
CA THR A 462 -56.22 -17.16 -22.96
C THR A 462 -55.50 -16.79 -24.27
N VAL A 463 -54.24 -17.21 -24.40
CA VAL A 463 -53.66 -17.84 -25.62
C VAL A 463 -52.84 -19.08 -25.17
N THR A 464 -52.88 -20.14 -25.99
CA THR A 464 -52.76 -21.58 -25.70
C THR A 464 -51.36 -22.16 -25.41
N SER A 465 -51.31 -23.17 -24.54
CA SER A 465 -50.14 -23.76 -23.86
C SER A 465 -49.45 -24.95 -24.53
N ALA A 466 -49.82 -25.37 -25.74
CA ALA A 466 -49.33 -26.65 -26.29
C ALA A 466 -47.84 -26.68 -26.69
N GLU A 467 -47.22 -25.52 -26.95
CA GLU A 467 -45.77 -25.43 -27.27
C GLU A 467 -44.91 -25.25 -26.02
N ALA A 468 -45.46 -24.64 -24.97
CA ALA A 468 -44.78 -24.44 -23.69
C ALA A 468 -44.60 -25.77 -22.95
N ASP A 469 -45.61 -26.66 -23.03
CA ASP A 469 -45.56 -27.97 -22.37
C ASP A 469 -44.51 -28.91 -23.02
N LYS A 470 -44.36 -28.87 -24.35
CA LYS A 470 -43.29 -29.58 -25.07
C LYS A 470 -41.89 -29.06 -24.76
N LEU A 471 -41.76 -27.76 -24.51
CA LEU A 471 -40.48 -27.15 -24.13
C LEU A 471 -40.10 -27.53 -22.69
N LEU A 472 -41.08 -27.55 -21.78
CA LEU A 472 -40.90 -27.90 -20.38
C LEU A 472 -40.50 -29.38 -20.20
N GLU A 473 -41.08 -30.28 -21.01
CA GLU A 473 -40.73 -31.71 -20.99
C GLU A 473 -39.29 -31.95 -21.48
N LYS A 474 -38.84 -31.23 -22.52
CA LYS A 474 -37.42 -31.27 -22.98
C LYS A 474 -36.45 -30.69 -21.95
N ILE A 475 -36.82 -29.60 -21.28
CA ILE A 475 -36.01 -28.99 -20.22
C ILE A 475 -35.89 -29.94 -19.02
N THR A 476 -36.96 -30.66 -18.70
CA THR A 476 -36.99 -31.63 -17.60
C THR A 476 -36.12 -32.86 -17.90
N GLN A 477 -36.24 -33.45 -19.10
CA GLN A 477 -35.37 -34.54 -19.55
C GLN A 477 -33.88 -34.16 -19.59
N GLN A 478 -33.56 -32.92 -20.00
CA GLN A 478 -32.19 -32.42 -19.98
C GLN A 478 -31.67 -32.22 -18.54
N GLY A 479 -32.52 -31.78 -17.63
CA GLY A 479 -32.21 -31.61 -16.21
C GLY A 479 -31.92 -32.93 -15.50
N ASP A 480 -32.68 -33.97 -15.80
CA ASP A 480 -32.50 -35.31 -15.23
C ASP A 480 -31.22 -35.97 -15.75
N LYS A 481 -30.91 -35.83 -17.05
CA LYS A 481 -29.65 -36.32 -17.65
C LYS A 481 -28.42 -35.64 -17.03
N VAL A 482 -28.53 -34.35 -16.66
CA VAL A 482 -27.46 -33.61 -15.97
C VAL A 482 -27.33 -34.01 -14.50
N ARG A 483 -28.43 -34.40 -13.83
CA ARG A 483 -28.38 -34.94 -12.45
C ARG A 483 -27.73 -36.31 -12.41
N GLU A 484 -28.08 -37.18 -13.36
CA GLU A 484 -27.54 -38.54 -13.45
C GLU A 484 -26.03 -38.55 -13.77
N LEU A 485 -25.56 -37.61 -14.59
CA LEU A 485 -24.13 -37.40 -14.87
C LEU A 485 -23.36 -36.78 -13.70
N LYS A 486 -24.04 -36.14 -12.73
CA LYS A 486 -23.42 -35.54 -11.54
C LYS A 486 -23.34 -36.50 -10.36
N THR A 487 -24.21 -37.51 -10.28
CA THR A 487 -24.21 -38.50 -9.19
C THR A 487 -23.23 -39.65 -9.42
N ASN A 488 -22.79 -39.91 -10.66
CA ASN A 488 -21.91 -41.04 -11.01
C ASN A 488 -20.40 -40.74 -11.10
N LYS A 489 -19.85 -39.84 -10.28
CA LYS A 489 -18.38 -39.71 -10.11
C LYS A 489 -17.93 -39.77 -8.65
N SER A 490 -17.77 -40.99 -8.16
CA SER A 490 -16.93 -41.35 -7.00
C SER A 490 -15.97 -42.48 -7.41
N ALA A 491 -14.68 -42.30 -7.10
CA ALA A 491 -13.51 -43.04 -7.60
C ALA A 491 -13.36 -44.47 -7.03
N PRO A 492 -12.30 -45.22 -7.42
CA PRO A 492 -11.24 -45.39 -6.41
C PRO A 492 -9.78 -45.37 -6.93
N LYS A 493 -8.89 -45.04 -5.97
CA LYS A 493 -7.43 -45.23 -5.95
C LYS A 493 -7.05 -46.71 -5.87
N VAL A 494 -5.95 -47.13 -6.52
CA VAL A 494 -5.13 -48.32 -6.19
C VAL A 494 -3.68 -47.93 -6.53
N SER A 495 -2.79 -47.70 -5.55
CA SER A 495 -1.91 -48.62 -4.80
C SER A 495 -0.75 -49.24 -5.59
N SER A 496 0.43 -49.08 -4.99
CA SER A 496 1.77 -49.54 -5.36
C SER A 496 1.94 -51.06 -5.25
N LYS A 497 2.20 -51.74 -6.38
CA LYS A 497 3.08 -52.92 -6.55
C LYS A 497 2.85 -53.50 -7.95
N LEU A 498 3.79 -53.33 -8.87
CA LEU A 498 4.22 -54.42 -9.75
C LEU A 498 5.63 -54.15 -10.27
N ILE A 499 6.51 -55.05 -9.88
CA ILE A 499 7.87 -55.24 -10.38
C ILE A 499 7.77 -55.97 -11.72
N ARG A 500 8.69 -55.61 -12.64
CA ARG A 500 9.22 -56.39 -13.78
C ARG A 500 8.43 -56.41 -15.11
N ILE A 501 9.25 -56.31 -16.17
CA ILE A 501 9.01 -56.48 -17.61
C ILE A 501 8.50 -55.15 -18.20
N ILE A 502 9.30 -54.33 -18.89
CA ILE A 502 10.03 -54.61 -20.14
C ILE A 502 11.37 -53.84 -20.15
N SER A 503 12.45 -54.59 -20.35
CA SER A 503 13.69 -54.20 -21.02
C SER A 503 13.53 -54.49 -22.53
N GLU A 504 14.29 -53.77 -23.37
CA GLU A 504 14.32 -53.78 -24.86
C GLU A 504 13.37 -52.71 -25.47
N GLU A 505 13.82 -51.64 -26.14
CA GLU A 505 15.10 -51.23 -26.76
C GLU A 505 15.50 -49.80 -26.37
#